data_AF-A0A6I7NUB2-F1
#
_entry.id   AF-A0A6I7NUB2-F1
#
_cell.length_a   1.000
_cell.length_b   1.000
_cell.length_c   1.000
_cell.angle_alpha   90.00
_cell.angle_beta   90.00
_cell.angle_gamma   90.00
#
_symmetry.space_group_name_H-M   'P 1'
#
loop_
_entity.id
_entity.type
_entity.pdbx_description
1 polymer ?
#
loop_
_entity_poly.entity_id
_entity_poly.type
_entity_poly.pdbx_seq_one_letter_code
_entity_poly.pdbx_strand_id
1 'polypeptide(L)'
;MRRLKILSMAMTLFMSAPSYSSAQNEQIIKPINQKNLLVTTSLSYARYRDFATSPLFYEGGGTNLYLGWQTINDNRELTMGLDFLVNLTLANTPKSDFYETNTLGVFSGLEGSVSYLRNVRPDFSEKYDFKLGGILIGNQNMRLNPALDNSSVGIESIVNLMLSGKVQRDISRREETVSNFLFLSIRNRPVRRTLAFQMDAGVLNFNRRPGYNFFYDGPVDGTNTSMFSYVWDQYSWSMNGWR
;
A
#
# COMPACT_ATOMS: atom_id res chain seq x y z
N MET A 1 -21.31 -11.11 -40.59
CA MET A 1 -21.97 -10.74 -39.33
C MET A 1 -21.22 -11.37 -38.16
N ARG A 2 -20.34 -10.63 -37.47
CA ARG A 2 -19.59 -11.08 -36.29
C ARG A 2 -20.38 -10.67 -35.03
N ARG A 3 -20.73 -11.63 -34.17
CA ARG A 3 -21.35 -11.37 -32.86
C ARG A 3 -20.25 -11.08 -31.83
N LEU A 4 -20.23 -9.85 -31.32
CA LEU A 4 -19.41 -9.42 -30.20
C LEU A 4 -20.01 -10.01 -28.91
N LYS A 5 -19.28 -10.91 -28.23
CA LYS A 5 -19.62 -11.34 -26.86
C LYS A 5 -19.01 -10.31 -25.90
N ILE A 6 -19.85 -9.44 -25.35
CA ILE A 6 -19.48 -8.56 -24.23
C ILE A 6 -19.53 -9.42 -22.98
N LEU A 7 -18.36 -9.80 -22.47
CA LEU A 7 -18.21 -10.48 -21.19
C LEU A 7 -18.34 -9.41 -20.10
N SER A 8 -19.47 -9.37 -19.40
CA SER A 8 -19.67 -8.48 -18.25
C SER A 8 -18.84 -8.97 -17.08
N MET A 9 -17.74 -8.29 -16.79
CA MET A 9 -16.92 -8.49 -15.60
C MET A 9 -17.69 -7.94 -14.39
N ALA A 10 -18.32 -8.82 -13.63
CA ALA A 10 -18.98 -8.46 -12.37
C ALA A 10 -17.89 -8.12 -11.33
N MET A 11 -17.75 -6.83 -11.04
CA MET A 11 -16.88 -6.30 -10.00
C MET A 11 -17.57 -6.47 -8.65
N THR A 12 -17.29 -7.58 -7.96
CA THR A 12 -17.82 -7.86 -6.63
C THR A 12 -17.09 -7.00 -5.60
N LEU A 13 -17.75 -5.94 -5.11
CA LEU A 13 -17.30 -5.15 -3.97
C LEU A 13 -17.41 -6.00 -2.69
N PHE A 14 -16.30 -6.52 -2.19
CA PHE A 14 -16.25 -7.04 -0.82
C PHE A 14 -16.09 -5.85 0.13
N MET A 15 -17.22 -5.35 0.64
CA MET A 15 -17.19 -4.41 1.77
C MET A 15 -16.89 -5.20 3.05
N SER A 16 -15.66 -5.13 3.54
CA SER A 16 -15.35 -5.52 4.90
C SER A 16 -16.06 -4.54 5.84
N ALA A 17 -17.09 -5.01 6.56
CA ALA A 17 -17.72 -4.23 7.62
C ALA A 17 -16.94 -4.45 8.92
N PRO A 18 -16.21 -3.45 9.45
CA PRO A 18 -15.64 -3.58 10.77
C PRO A 18 -16.77 -3.55 11.82
N SER A 19 -16.98 -4.68 12.48
CA SER A 19 -17.93 -4.80 13.60
C SER A 19 -17.25 -4.33 14.89
N TYR A 20 -17.63 -3.15 15.38
CA TYR A 20 -17.24 -2.70 16.72
C TYR A 20 -18.42 -2.83 17.67
N SER A 21 -18.27 -3.66 18.70
CA SER A 21 -19.18 -3.70 19.84
C SER A 21 -18.57 -2.92 21.00
N SER A 22 -19.29 -1.92 21.50
CA SER A 22 -18.96 -1.26 22.75
C SER A 22 -20.26 -0.82 23.42
N ALA A 23 -20.57 -1.44 24.55
CA ALA A 23 -21.63 -1.01 25.45
C ALA A 23 -21.03 -0.05 26.48
N GLN A 24 -21.41 1.22 26.47
CA GLN A 24 -21.20 2.13 27.60
C GLN A 24 -22.41 3.04 27.81
N ASN A 25 -22.92 2.96 29.04
CA ASN A 25 -23.93 3.83 29.61
C ASN A 25 -23.23 5.05 30.25
N GLU A 26 -23.86 6.22 30.15
CA GLU A 26 -23.43 7.56 30.62
C GLU A 26 -22.24 8.25 29.88
N GLN A 27 -22.58 9.33 29.17
CA GLN A 27 -21.76 9.99 28.14
C GLN A 27 -20.99 11.20 28.67
N ILE A 28 -19.85 10.95 29.31
CA ILE A 28 -18.73 11.91 29.29
C ILE A 28 -17.89 11.54 28.07
N ILE A 29 -17.78 12.45 27.09
CA ILE A 29 -16.92 12.24 25.92
C ILE A 29 -15.47 12.22 26.42
N LYS A 30 -14.94 11.02 26.66
CA LYS A 30 -13.54 10.83 27.06
C LYS A 30 -12.60 11.30 25.93
N PRO A 31 -11.41 11.85 26.28
CA PRO A 31 -10.38 12.18 25.29
C PRO A 31 -10.07 10.95 24.43
N ILE A 32 -9.81 11.13 23.13
CA ILE A 32 -9.45 10.00 22.27
C ILE A 32 -8.09 9.52 22.74
N ASN A 33 -8.03 8.25 23.13
CA ASN A 33 -6.79 7.53 23.41
C ASN A 33 -7.05 6.06 23.04
N GLN A 34 -6.92 5.78 21.75
CA GLN A 34 -7.18 4.48 21.17
C GLN A 34 -5.85 3.83 20.82
N LYS A 35 -5.72 2.55 21.18
CA LYS A 35 -4.61 1.69 20.78
C LYS A 35 -5.21 0.48 20.09
N ASN A 36 -4.97 0.38 18.80
CA ASN A 36 -5.56 -0.64 17.94
C ASN A 36 -4.46 -1.53 17.38
N LEU A 37 -4.67 -2.84 17.42
CA LEU A 37 -3.95 -3.79 16.59
C LEU A 37 -4.70 -3.89 15.27
N LEU A 38 -3.99 -3.73 14.16
CA LEU A 38 -4.51 -3.83 12.81
C LEU A 38 -4.06 -5.15 12.22
N VAL A 39 -5.03 -5.96 11.78
CA VAL A 39 -4.78 -7.19 11.04
C VAL A 39 -5.68 -7.13 9.83
N THR A 40 -5.11 -7.22 8.63
CA THR A 40 -5.87 -7.21 7.38
C THR A 40 -5.35 -8.30 6.47
N THR A 41 -6.27 -9.05 5.89
CA THR A 41 -5.98 -10.02 4.84
C THR A 41 -6.80 -9.63 3.61
N SER A 42 -6.19 -9.66 2.43
CA SER A 42 -6.89 -9.32 1.19
C SER A 42 -6.41 -10.16 0.03
N LEU A 43 -7.32 -10.40 -0.92
CA LEU A 43 -6.98 -10.96 -2.22
C LEU A 43 -6.47 -9.84 -3.13
N SER A 44 -5.36 -10.09 -3.81
CA SER A 44 -4.74 -9.14 -4.74
C SER A 44 -4.75 -9.68 -6.17
N TYR A 45 -4.79 -8.76 -7.12
CA TYR A 45 -4.50 -9.04 -8.53
C TYR A 45 -3.36 -8.13 -8.96
N ALA A 46 -2.19 -8.71 -9.18
CA ALA A 46 -1.00 -7.99 -9.58
C ALA A 46 -0.94 -7.87 -11.11
N ARG A 47 -0.66 -6.66 -11.57
CA ARG A 47 -0.30 -6.36 -12.96
C ARG A 47 0.91 -5.45 -12.97
N TYR A 48 2.05 -5.95 -13.41
CA TYR A 48 3.26 -5.14 -13.51
C TYR A 48 3.98 -5.37 -14.83
N ARG A 49 4.73 -4.35 -15.26
CA ARG A 49 5.56 -4.38 -16.46
C ARG A 49 7.01 -4.39 -16.02
N ASP A 50 7.72 -5.44 -16.37
CA ASP A 50 9.17 -5.46 -16.30
C ASP A 50 9.71 -4.80 -17.56
N PHE A 51 10.54 -3.77 -17.39
CA PHE A 51 11.13 -3.05 -18.51
C PHE A 51 12.57 -3.47 -18.80
N ALA A 52 13.21 -4.25 -17.92
CA ALA A 52 14.63 -4.54 -18.00
C ALA A 52 14.93 -5.77 -18.90
N THR A 53 13.96 -6.66 -19.11
CA THR A 53 13.91 -7.57 -20.27
C THR A 53 12.73 -7.15 -21.13
N SER A 54 12.94 -6.87 -22.42
CA SER A 54 11.92 -6.51 -23.44
C SER A 54 10.45 -6.57 -22.94
N PRO A 55 9.72 -5.44 -22.88
CA PRO A 55 8.67 -5.22 -21.87
C PRO A 55 7.77 -6.43 -21.62
N LEU A 56 8.03 -7.12 -20.51
CA LEU A 56 7.27 -8.29 -20.07
C LEU A 56 6.14 -7.86 -19.17
N PHE A 57 4.96 -8.39 -19.41
CA PHE A 57 3.79 -8.12 -18.57
C PHE A 57 3.50 -9.31 -17.70
N TYR A 58 3.45 -9.09 -16.40
CA TYR A 58 3.10 -10.10 -15.43
C TYR A 58 1.71 -9.83 -14.92
N GLU A 59 0.86 -10.84 -14.95
CA GLU A 59 -0.52 -10.77 -14.51
C GLU A 59 -0.87 -11.98 -13.66
N GLY A 60 -1.52 -11.77 -12.53
CA GLY A 60 -1.98 -12.89 -11.73
C GLY A 60 -2.52 -12.52 -10.35
N GLY A 61 -2.97 -13.53 -9.63
CA GLY A 61 -3.63 -13.39 -8.34
C GLY A 61 -2.70 -13.67 -7.17
N GLY A 62 -3.06 -13.14 -6.01
CA GLY A 62 -2.32 -13.36 -4.79
C GLY A 62 -3.08 -12.99 -3.54
N THR A 63 -2.33 -12.93 -2.45
CA THR A 63 -2.82 -12.55 -1.15
C THR A 63 -1.86 -11.59 -0.48
N ASN A 64 -2.41 -10.80 0.41
CA ASN A 64 -1.71 -9.83 1.22
C ASN A 64 -2.09 -10.04 2.69
N LEU A 65 -1.10 -9.89 3.57
CA LEU A 65 -1.26 -9.82 5.01
C LEU A 65 -0.62 -8.53 5.54
N TYR A 66 -1.44 -7.66 6.11
CA TYR A 66 -1.00 -6.48 6.83
C TYR A 66 -1.14 -6.68 8.34
N LEU A 67 -0.06 -6.40 9.07
CA LEU A 67 -0.01 -6.37 10.51
C LEU A 67 0.47 -4.98 10.95
N GLY A 68 -0.28 -4.33 11.83
CA GLY A 68 0.07 -2.98 12.25
C GLY A 68 -0.40 -2.63 13.65
N TRP A 69 0.17 -1.55 14.16
CA TRP A 69 -0.19 -0.92 15.41
C TRP A 69 -0.59 0.52 15.15
N GLN A 70 -1.71 0.94 15.73
CA GLN A 70 -2.19 2.30 15.62
C GLN A 70 -2.48 2.88 17.01
N THR A 71 -1.94 4.06 17.28
CA THR A 71 -2.24 4.86 18.47
C THR A 71 -2.81 6.20 18.04
N ILE A 72 -4.06 6.48 18.42
CA ILE A 72 -4.75 7.73 18.11
C ILE A 72 -5.06 8.44 19.42
N ASN A 73 -4.53 9.65 19.54
CA ASN A 73 -4.84 10.57 20.62
C ASN A 73 -5.27 11.93 20.03
N ASP A 74 -5.86 12.78 20.88
CA ASP A 74 -6.26 14.14 20.48
C ASP A 74 -5.08 14.98 19.94
N ASN A 75 -3.87 14.72 20.45
CA ASN A 75 -2.65 15.45 20.06
C ASN A 75 -1.79 14.74 19.00
N ARG A 76 -1.91 13.42 18.83
CA ARG A 76 -1.04 12.67 17.92
C ARG A 76 -1.70 11.43 17.36
N GLU A 77 -1.31 11.06 16.14
CA GLU A 77 -1.62 9.78 15.53
C GLU A 77 -0.31 9.12 15.12
N LEU A 78 -0.12 7.88 15.53
CA LEU A 78 1.01 7.04 15.13
C LEU A 78 0.45 5.75 14.57
N THR A 79 0.81 5.43 13.33
CA THR A 79 0.51 4.14 12.70
C THR A 79 1.82 3.52 12.27
N MET A 80 2.03 2.26 12.60
CA MET A 80 3.18 1.47 12.15
C MET A 80 2.65 0.17 11.57
N GLY A 81 3.22 -0.31 10.47
CA GLY A 81 2.71 -1.49 9.79
C GLY A 81 3.79 -2.23 9.02
N LEU A 82 3.56 -3.53 8.86
CA LEU A 82 4.26 -4.42 7.95
C LEU A 82 3.22 -5.11 7.08
N ASP A 83 3.52 -5.20 5.80
CA ASP A 83 2.66 -5.73 4.76
C ASP A 83 3.44 -6.79 3.97
N PHE A 84 2.88 -7.98 3.88
CA PHE A 84 3.46 -9.11 3.18
C PHE A 84 2.55 -9.48 2.02
N LEU A 85 3.08 -9.42 0.80
CA LEU A 85 2.36 -9.69 -0.43
C LEU A 85 3.00 -10.90 -1.12
N VAL A 86 2.18 -11.83 -1.60
CA VAL A 86 2.63 -12.92 -2.49
C VAL A 86 1.60 -13.11 -3.60
N ASN A 87 2.04 -13.03 -4.86
CA ASN A 87 1.25 -13.26 -6.05
C ASN A 87 1.90 -14.34 -6.92
N LEU A 88 1.05 -15.19 -7.48
CA LEU A 88 1.39 -16.08 -8.58
C LEU A 88 1.01 -15.38 -9.87
N THR A 89 1.96 -15.24 -10.78
CA THR A 89 1.83 -14.44 -11.99
C THR A 89 2.20 -15.25 -13.22
N LEU A 90 1.59 -14.93 -14.35
CA LEU A 90 2.01 -15.43 -15.65
C LEU A 90 2.69 -14.30 -16.40
N ALA A 91 3.88 -14.56 -16.92
CA ALA A 91 4.59 -13.63 -17.77
C ALA A 91 4.10 -13.77 -19.21
N ASN A 92 3.44 -12.72 -19.69
CA ASN A 92 3.06 -12.55 -21.08
C ASN A 92 4.24 -11.92 -21.82
N THR A 93 5.05 -12.76 -22.46
CA THR A 93 6.10 -12.33 -23.39
C THR A 93 5.45 -11.98 -24.74
N PRO A 94 5.93 -10.92 -25.43
CA PRO A 94 5.61 -10.74 -26.84
C PRO A 94 6.00 -12.00 -27.63
N LYS A 95 5.23 -12.37 -28.65
CA LYS A 95 5.48 -13.57 -29.47
C LYS A 95 6.92 -13.52 -30.01
N SER A 96 7.76 -14.44 -29.55
CA SER A 96 9.17 -14.59 -29.90
C SER A 96 9.47 -16.07 -30.10
N ASP A 97 10.33 -16.40 -31.05
CA ASP A 97 10.80 -17.78 -31.24
C ASP A 97 11.83 -18.20 -30.17
N PHE A 98 12.32 -17.23 -29.37
CA PHE A 98 13.34 -17.44 -28.34
C PHE A 98 12.80 -17.50 -26.91
N TYR A 99 11.60 -16.99 -26.64
CA TYR A 99 11.05 -16.93 -25.28
C TYR A 99 9.73 -17.68 -25.19
N GLU A 100 9.60 -18.53 -24.16
CA GLU A 100 8.33 -19.16 -23.85
C GLU A 100 7.30 -18.11 -23.42
N THR A 101 6.09 -18.24 -23.96
CA THR A 101 4.93 -17.43 -23.54
C THR A 101 4.23 -18.06 -22.35
N ASN A 102 3.67 -17.24 -21.45
CA ASN A 102 2.89 -17.67 -20.28
C ASN A 102 3.71 -18.44 -19.24
N THR A 103 4.91 -17.94 -18.94
CA THR A 103 5.79 -18.58 -17.96
C THR A 103 5.36 -18.23 -16.54
N LEU A 104 5.39 -19.21 -15.64
CA LEU A 104 5.01 -19.00 -14.25
C LEU A 104 6.08 -18.17 -13.54
N GLY A 105 5.64 -17.10 -12.90
CA GLY A 105 6.47 -16.25 -12.05
C GLY A 105 5.84 -16.04 -10.67
N VAL A 106 6.68 -15.82 -9.68
CA VAL A 106 6.27 -15.42 -8.33
C VAL A 106 6.66 -13.96 -8.13
N PHE A 107 5.73 -13.17 -7.63
CA PHE A 107 5.99 -11.80 -7.18
C PHE A 107 5.67 -11.71 -5.71
N SER A 108 6.65 -11.34 -4.89
CA SER A 108 6.44 -11.08 -3.46
C SER A 108 6.89 -9.69 -3.08
N GLY A 109 6.20 -9.09 -2.12
CA GLY A 109 6.48 -7.77 -1.60
C GLY A 109 6.53 -7.79 -0.09
N LEU A 110 7.43 -7.00 0.47
CA LEU A 110 7.49 -6.66 1.89
C LEU A 110 7.48 -5.15 2.01
N GLU A 111 6.42 -4.59 2.57
CA GLU A 111 6.33 -3.15 2.82
C GLU A 111 6.25 -2.86 4.31
N GLY A 112 7.09 -1.93 4.78
CA GLY A 112 7.03 -1.37 6.12
C GLY A 112 6.65 0.10 6.05
N SER A 113 5.74 0.53 6.93
CA SER A 113 5.32 1.92 7.00
C SER A 113 5.29 2.45 8.43
N VAL A 114 5.66 3.72 8.58
CA VAL A 114 5.52 4.49 9.81
C VAL A 114 4.93 5.85 9.46
N SER A 115 3.75 6.15 10.00
CA SER A 115 3.07 7.43 9.87
C SER A 115 2.98 8.10 11.24
N TYR A 116 3.43 9.34 11.33
CA TYR A 116 3.32 10.15 12.53
C TYR A 116 2.70 11.50 12.18
N LEU A 117 1.56 11.81 12.78
CA LEU A 117 0.87 13.08 12.66
C LEU A 117 0.70 13.71 14.04
N ARG A 118 0.95 15.01 14.14
CA ARG A 118 0.76 15.77 15.39
C ARG A 118 -0.25 16.89 15.16
N ASN A 119 -1.12 17.11 16.13
CA ASN A 119 -2.07 18.21 16.12
C ASN A 119 -1.30 19.54 16.14
N VAL A 120 -1.54 20.34 15.11
CA VAL A 120 -1.10 21.72 14.96
C VAL A 120 -2.37 22.52 14.99
N ARG A 121 -2.84 22.91 16.19
CA ARG A 121 -4.05 23.73 16.33
C ARG A 121 -3.75 25.13 15.79
N PRO A 122 -4.27 25.51 14.62
CA PRO A 122 -4.21 26.88 14.18
C PRO A 122 -5.28 27.63 14.98
N ASP A 123 -5.00 28.83 15.48
CA ASP A 123 -5.94 29.65 16.28
C ASP A 123 -7.22 30.09 15.52
N PHE A 124 -7.46 29.56 14.32
CA PHE A 124 -8.48 30.05 13.39
C PHE A 124 -9.82 29.29 13.46
N SER A 125 -9.90 28.10 14.09
CA SER A 125 -11.21 27.42 14.20
C SER A 125 -11.29 26.34 15.29
N GLU A 126 -12.24 26.51 16.23
CA GLU A 126 -12.59 25.50 17.24
C GLU A 126 -13.28 24.25 16.66
N LYS A 127 -13.71 24.29 15.39
CA LYS A 127 -14.49 23.21 14.75
C LYS A 127 -13.62 22.22 13.97
N TYR A 128 -12.36 22.56 13.72
CA TYR A 128 -11.44 21.77 12.90
C TYR A 128 -10.15 21.48 13.66
N ASP A 129 -9.78 20.21 13.71
CA ASP A 129 -8.48 19.76 14.17
C ASP A 129 -7.57 19.54 12.96
N PHE A 130 -6.40 20.17 12.97
CA PHE A 130 -5.40 20.01 11.93
C PHE A 130 -4.24 19.19 12.48
N LYS A 131 -3.79 18.18 11.75
CA LYS A 131 -2.61 17.41 12.07
C LYS A 131 -1.62 17.47 10.92
N LEU A 132 -0.34 17.59 11.25
CA LEU A 132 0.76 17.64 10.31
C LEU A 132 1.85 16.68 10.76
N GLY A 133 2.52 16.06 9.81
CA GLY A 133 3.67 15.22 10.09
C GLY A 133 4.19 14.54 8.85
N GLY A 134 4.64 13.29 8.99
CA GLY A 134 5.32 12.59 7.91
C GLY A 134 5.01 11.10 7.90
N ILE A 135 5.24 10.50 6.73
CA ILE A 135 5.10 9.08 6.48
C ILE A 135 6.39 8.58 5.85
N LEU A 136 6.96 7.54 6.43
CA LEU A 136 8.06 6.78 5.85
C LEU A 136 7.50 5.43 5.39
N ILE A 137 7.67 5.09 4.12
CA ILE A 137 7.25 3.82 3.52
C ILE A 137 8.47 3.20 2.88
N GLY A 138 8.84 1.99 3.30
CA GLY A 138 9.89 1.19 2.67
C GLY A 138 9.26 -0.06 2.08
N ASN A 139 9.51 -0.33 0.81
CA ASN A 139 8.99 -1.49 0.09
C ASN A 139 10.15 -2.26 -0.53
N GLN A 140 10.17 -3.58 -0.32
CA GLN A 140 11.06 -4.52 -0.98
C GLN A 140 10.23 -5.45 -1.86
N ASN A 141 10.41 -5.36 -3.17
CA ASN A 141 9.78 -6.25 -4.12
C ASN A 141 10.77 -7.31 -4.60
N MET A 142 10.30 -8.53 -4.77
CA MET A 142 11.05 -9.63 -5.35
C MET A 142 10.21 -10.30 -6.44
N ARG A 143 10.84 -10.52 -7.58
CA ARG A 143 10.32 -11.26 -8.71
C ARG A 143 11.20 -12.47 -8.94
N LEU A 144 10.57 -13.62 -9.14
CA LEU A 144 11.21 -14.85 -9.60
C LEU A 144 10.47 -15.36 -10.84
N ASN A 145 11.15 -15.44 -11.97
CA ASN A 145 10.67 -16.10 -13.20
C ASN A 145 11.77 -17.02 -13.74
N PRO A 146 11.71 -18.33 -13.46
CA PRO A 146 12.74 -19.28 -13.89
C PRO A 146 12.93 -19.34 -15.42
N ALA A 147 11.95 -18.93 -16.22
CA ALA A 147 12.02 -18.98 -17.67
C ALA A 147 12.80 -17.83 -18.32
N LEU A 148 13.40 -16.93 -17.53
CA LEU A 148 14.17 -15.78 -18.00
C LEU A 148 15.68 -15.90 -17.72
N ASP A 149 16.18 -17.11 -17.46
CA ASP A 149 17.60 -17.42 -17.28
C ASP A 149 18.34 -16.43 -16.36
N ASN A 150 19.26 -15.63 -16.92
CA ASN A 150 20.07 -14.63 -16.21
C ASN A 150 19.26 -13.46 -15.64
N SER A 151 18.01 -13.28 -16.07
CA SER A 151 17.04 -12.33 -15.52
C SER A 151 15.93 -13.03 -14.71
N SER A 152 16.19 -14.24 -14.21
CA SER A 152 15.21 -14.97 -13.42
C SER A 152 14.84 -14.30 -12.10
N VAL A 153 15.74 -13.51 -11.51
CA VAL A 153 15.53 -12.82 -10.23
C VAL A 153 15.57 -11.31 -10.42
N GLY A 154 14.57 -10.61 -9.90
CA GLY A 154 14.59 -9.16 -9.74
C GLY A 154 14.30 -8.80 -8.30
N ILE A 155 15.17 -8.04 -7.65
CA ILE A 155 14.91 -7.47 -6.33
C ILE A 155 14.83 -5.96 -6.52
N GLU A 156 13.94 -5.29 -5.81
CA GLU A 156 13.84 -3.83 -5.84
C GLU A 156 13.57 -3.35 -4.43
N SER A 157 14.18 -2.23 -4.04
CA SER A 157 13.91 -1.58 -2.77
C SER A 157 13.58 -0.12 -3.00
N ILE A 158 12.45 0.32 -2.47
CA ILE A 158 11.93 1.67 -2.66
C ILE A 158 11.64 2.24 -1.28
N VAL A 159 12.14 3.44 -0.99
CA VAL A 159 11.89 4.14 0.27
C VAL A 159 11.34 5.52 -0.05
N ASN A 160 10.13 5.81 0.43
CA ASN A 160 9.44 7.08 0.26
C ASN A 160 9.32 7.79 1.61
N LEU A 161 9.74 9.04 1.64
CA LEU A 161 9.41 9.99 2.68
C LEU A 161 8.36 10.96 2.15
N MET A 162 7.22 11.03 2.83
CA MET A 162 6.10 11.89 2.49
C MET A 162 5.84 12.89 3.61
N LEU A 163 5.47 14.11 3.24
CA LEU A 163 4.84 15.08 4.11
C LEU A 163 3.34 14.79 4.13
N SER A 164 2.73 14.78 5.31
CA SER A 164 1.31 14.45 5.46
C SER A 164 0.57 15.51 6.27
N GLY A 165 -0.61 15.89 5.77
CA GLY A 165 -1.53 16.81 6.42
C GLY A 165 -2.92 16.21 6.52
N LYS A 166 -3.56 16.36 7.67
CA LYS A 166 -4.90 15.82 7.96
C LYS A 166 -5.76 16.89 8.59
N VAL A 167 -6.98 17.08 8.07
CA VAL A 167 -8.01 17.91 8.68
C VAL A 167 -9.14 17.02 9.18
N GLN A 168 -9.56 17.24 10.42
CA GLN A 168 -10.62 16.51 11.09
C GLN A 168 -11.71 17.49 11.54
N ARG A 169 -12.97 17.12 11.32
CA ARG A 169 -14.13 17.84 11.83
C ARG A 169 -14.95 16.92 12.70
N ASP A 170 -15.25 17.37 13.92
CA ASP A 170 -16.20 16.68 14.78
C ASP A 170 -17.62 16.87 14.24
N ILE A 171 -18.27 15.75 13.91
CA ILE A 171 -19.67 15.67 13.48
C ILE A 171 -20.48 14.79 14.43
N SER A 172 -20.00 14.63 15.67
CA SER A 172 -20.64 13.86 16.71
C SER A 172 -21.99 14.44 17.07
N ARG A 173 -22.96 13.55 17.31
CA ARG A 173 -24.25 13.91 17.89
C ARG A 173 -24.19 13.66 19.39
N ARG A 174 -24.34 14.71 20.18
CA ARG A 174 -24.31 14.65 21.66
C ARG A 174 -25.68 14.31 22.25
N GLU A 175 -26.74 14.51 21.50
CA GLU A 175 -28.12 14.30 21.94
C GLU A 175 -28.87 13.36 21.01
N GLU A 176 -29.91 12.74 21.54
CA GLU A 176 -30.82 11.90 20.78
C GLU A 176 -31.70 12.79 19.89
N THR A 177 -31.67 12.56 18.58
CA THR A 177 -32.43 13.36 17.61
C THR A 177 -33.38 12.47 16.84
N VAL A 178 -34.64 12.86 16.71
CA VAL A 178 -35.60 12.17 15.84
C VAL A 178 -35.58 12.84 14.47
N SER A 179 -35.28 12.07 13.42
CA SER A 179 -35.30 12.56 12.04
C SER A 179 -36.42 11.85 11.28
N ASN A 180 -37.34 12.64 10.73
CA ASN A 180 -38.44 12.12 9.93
C ASN A 180 -38.03 12.20 8.46
N PHE A 181 -37.94 11.05 7.78
CA PHE A 181 -37.70 10.99 6.34
C PHE A 181 -38.87 10.29 5.64
N LEU A 182 -39.64 11.06 4.86
CA LEU A 182 -40.93 10.70 4.25
C LEU A 182 -41.91 10.05 5.23
N PHE A 183 -41.83 8.72 5.40
CA PHE A 183 -42.75 7.90 6.19
C PHE A 183 -42.06 7.15 7.34
N LEU A 184 -40.75 7.34 7.54
CA LEU A 184 -39.97 6.65 8.57
C LEU A 184 -39.46 7.68 9.59
N SER A 185 -39.84 7.49 10.85
CA SER A 185 -39.27 8.21 11.99
C SER A 185 -38.05 7.43 12.49
N ILE A 186 -36.85 7.95 12.22
CA ILE A 186 -35.59 7.32 12.63
C ILE A 186 -35.09 8.03 13.88
N ARG A 187 -35.04 7.27 14.98
CA ARG A 187 -34.50 7.74 16.26
C ARG A 187 -32.99 7.56 16.28
N ASN A 188 -32.26 8.66 16.12
CA ASN A 188 -30.82 8.66 16.06
C ASN A 188 -30.24 8.80 17.47
N ARG A 189 -29.59 7.74 17.97
CA ARG A 189 -28.86 7.78 19.23
C ARG A 189 -27.64 8.71 19.14
N PRO A 190 -27.17 9.28 20.27
CA PRO A 190 -25.92 10.02 20.30
C PRO A 190 -24.76 9.11 19.92
N VAL A 191 -23.92 9.56 19.00
CA VAL A 191 -22.79 8.79 18.45
C VAL A 191 -21.65 9.76 18.16
N ARG A 192 -20.43 9.38 18.57
CA ARG A 192 -19.22 10.10 18.23
C ARG A 192 -18.84 9.82 16.77
N ARG A 193 -18.66 10.87 15.97
CA ARG A 193 -18.31 10.76 14.56
C ARG A 193 -17.32 11.85 14.20
N THR A 194 -16.28 11.49 13.45
CA THR A 194 -15.29 12.44 12.96
C THR A 194 -15.20 12.26 11.45
N LEU A 195 -15.32 13.37 10.72
CA LEU A 195 -15.01 13.42 9.30
C LEU A 195 -13.55 13.81 9.17
N ALA A 196 -12.76 13.01 8.47
CA ALA A 196 -11.33 13.26 8.29
C ALA A 196 -10.97 13.26 6.80
N PHE A 197 -10.13 14.20 6.41
CA PHE A 197 -9.49 14.23 5.09
C PHE A 197 -7.98 14.31 5.31
N GLN A 198 -7.22 13.44 4.64
CA GLN A 198 -5.77 13.38 4.71
C GLN A 198 -5.18 13.50 3.31
N MET A 199 -4.09 14.25 3.19
CA MET A 199 -3.31 14.43 1.98
C MET A 199 -1.84 14.14 2.29
N ASP A 200 -1.23 13.31 1.44
CA ASP A 200 0.17 12.92 1.54
C ASP A 200 0.91 13.36 0.26
N ALA A 201 2.06 14.01 0.43
CA ALA A 201 2.90 14.52 -0.66
C ALA A 201 4.32 13.96 -0.56
N GLY A 202 4.80 13.31 -1.61
CA GLY A 202 6.17 12.77 -1.67
C GLY A 202 7.22 13.88 -1.62
N VAL A 203 8.18 13.77 -0.69
CA VAL A 203 9.29 14.71 -0.53
C VAL A 203 10.59 14.09 -1.02
N LEU A 204 10.87 12.86 -0.59
CA LEU A 204 12.03 12.08 -1.03
C LEU A 204 11.58 10.70 -1.43
N ASN A 205 12.12 10.23 -2.54
CA ASN A 205 11.94 8.88 -3.05
C ASN A 205 13.32 8.31 -3.37
N PHE A 206 13.71 7.27 -2.65
CA PHE A 206 14.96 6.54 -2.86
C PHE A 206 14.63 5.19 -3.49
N ASN A 207 15.21 4.89 -4.64
CA ASN A 207 15.01 3.61 -5.29
C ASN A 207 16.36 2.93 -5.48
N ARG A 208 16.42 1.67 -5.05
CA ARG A 208 17.51 0.74 -5.33
C ARG A 208 16.99 -0.35 -6.24
N ARG A 209 17.42 -0.33 -7.49
CA ARG A 209 16.94 -1.25 -8.53
C ARG A 209 18.13 -1.76 -9.36
N PRO A 210 18.03 -2.95 -9.96
CA PRO A 210 18.99 -3.42 -10.95
C PRO A 210 18.93 -2.52 -12.19
N GLY A 211 20.06 -2.34 -12.86
CA GLY A 211 20.11 -1.65 -14.15
C GLY A 211 19.38 -2.41 -15.27
N TYR A 212 18.95 -1.69 -16.31
CA TYR A 212 18.21 -2.22 -17.48
C TYR A 212 18.93 -3.29 -18.29
N ASN A 213 20.24 -3.45 -18.13
CA ASN A 213 21.01 -4.50 -18.78
C ASN A 213 21.36 -5.56 -17.74
N PHE A 214 20.53 -6.61 -17.64
CA PHE A 214 20.89 -7.87 -16.97
C PHE A 214 22.08 -8.62 -17.62
N PHE A 215 22.77 -7.96 -18.55
CA PHE A 215 23.97 -8.44 -19.24
C PHE A 215 25.26 -7.78 -18.75
N TYR A 216 25.20 -6.84 -17.78
CA TYR A 216 26.40 -6.48 -17.05
C TYR A 216 26.68 -7.59 -16.04
N ASP A 217 27.09 -8.74 -16.53
CA ASP A 217 27.87 -9.63 -15.69
C ASP A 217 29.09 -8.81 -15.26
N GLY A 218 29.25 -8.56 -13.96
CA GLY A 218 30.54 -8.11 -13.47
C GLY A 218 31.59 -9.07 -14.02
N PRO A 219 32.74 -8.59 -14.54
CA PRO A 219 33.72 -9.49 -15.13
C PRO A 219 33.99 -10.60 -14.12
N VAL A 220 33.71 -11.84 -14.53
CA VAL A 220 34.03 -13.02 -13.72
C VAL A 220 35.53 -13.19 -13.80
N ASP A 221 36.23 -12.35 -13.06
CA ASP A 221 37.63 -12.51 -12.79
C ASP A 221 37.69 -13.44 -11.59
N GLY A 222 38.06 -14.70 -11.83
CA GLY A 222 38.04 -15.82 -10.88
C GLY A 222 38.93 -15.65 -9.64
N THR A 223 39.33 -14.42 -9.35
CA THR A 223 40.25 -14.00 -8.31
C THR A 223 39.56 -13.26 -7.15
N ASN A 224 38.37 -12.64 -7.34
CA ASN A 224 37.66 -11.92 -6.25
C ASN A 224 36.12 -11.78 -6.33
N THR A 225 35.43 -12.29 -7.35
CA THR A 225 33.95 -12.17 -7.46
C THR A 225 33.23 -13.23 -6.61
N SER A 226 32.61 -12.82 -5.51
CA SER A 226 31.64 -13.65 -4.78
C SER A 226 30.27 -13.61 -5.46
N MET A 227 29.44 -14.65 -5.25
CA MET A 227 28.05 -14.66 -5.74
C MET A 227 27.25 -13.45 -5.22
N PHE A 228 27.56 -12.99 -4.00
CA PHE A 228 26.90 -11.84 -3.38
C PHE A 228 27.30 -10.52 -4.04
N SER A 229 28.60 -10.28 -4.26
CA SER A 229 29.10 -9.07 -4.93
C SER A 229 28.59 -9.00 -6.37
N TYR A 230 28.61 -10.12 -7.09
CA TYR A 230 28.11 -10.21 -8.47
C TYR A 230 26.65 -9.76 -8.60
N VAL A 231 25.77 -10.14 -7.66
CA VAL A 231 24.37 -9.70 -7.67
C VAL A 231 24.23 -8.24 -7.21
N TRP A 232 24.97 -7.81 -6.19
CA TRP A 232 24.76 -6.50 -5.54
C TRP A 232 25.37 -5.33 -6.30
N ASP A 233 26.44 -5.57 -7.06
CA ASP A 233 27.18 -4.55 -7.82
C ASP A 233 26.35 -4.00 -9.00
N GLN A 234 25.30 -4.73 -9.41
CA GLN A 234 24.34 -4.29 -10.44
C GLN A 234 23.28 -3.31 -9.93
N TYR A 235 23.23 -3.11 -8.60
CA TYR A 235 22.22 -2.27 -7.97
C TYR A 235 22.77 -0.89 -7.69
N SER A 236 21.92 0.10 -7.90
CA SER A 236 22.29 1.48 -7.65
C SER A 236 21.16 2.23 -6.98
N TRP A 237 21.53 3.20 -6.16
CA TRP A 237 20.61 4.12 -5.54
C TRP A 237 20.33 5.29 -6.47
N SER A 238 19.06 5.67 -6.56
CA SER A 238 18.60 6.89 -7.20
C SER A 238 17.72 7.66 -6.21
N MET A 239 17.77 8.99 -6.26
CA MET A 239 16.95 9.88 -5.44
C MET A 239 16.07 10.73 -6.35
N ASN A 240 14.77 10.76 -6.09
CA ASN A 240 13.77 11.58 -6.78
C ASN A 240 13.80 11.41 -8.32
N GLY A 241 13.95 10.17 -8.79
CA GLY A 241 14.01 9.86 -10.21
C GLY A 241 13.79 8.38 -10.50
N TRP A 242 13.52 8.09 -11.78
CA TRP A 242 13.50 6.73 -12.31
C TRP A 242 14.86 6.45 -12.91
N ARG A 243 15.51 5.39 -12.45
CA ARG A 243 16.64 4.81 -13.18
C ARG A 243 16.09 3.82 -14.20
#